data_AF-A0A2X1QRU5-F1
#
_entry.id   AF-A0A2X1QRU5-F1
#
_cell.length_a   1.000
_cell.length_b   1.000
_cell.length_c   1.000
_cell.angle_alpha   90.00
_cell.angle_beta   90.00
_cell.angle_gamma   90.00
#
_symmetry.space_group_name_H-M   'P 1'
#
loop_
_entity.id
_entity.type
_entity.pdbx_description
1 polymer ?
#
loop_
_entity_poly.entity_id
_entity_poly.type
_entity_poly.pdbx_seq_one_letter_code
_entity_poly.pdbx_strand_id
1 'polypeptide(L)' 'MVNLIGTNHNPKWLNIPFAQLHWYGKEVRAGRKVGHINLSHPNRAVIIQQLEKLRTELPEDYQSGLNWAIEKLK' A
#
# COMPACT_ATOMS: atom_id res chain seq x y z
N MET A 1 2.75 4.91 5.19
CA MET A 1 1.47 5.15 4.47
C MET A 1 1.72 4.98 2.99
N VAL A 2 0.92 4.18 2.29
CA VAL A 2 0.94 4.01 0.83
C VAL A 2 -0.32 4.68 0.28
N ASN A 3 -0.18 5.71 -0.55
CA ASN A 3 -1.33 6.42 -1.12
C ASN A 3 -1.86 5.69 -2.35
N LEU A 4 -3.16 5.43 -2.43
CA LEU A 4 -3.81 4.82 -3.59
C LEU A 4 -4.21 5.93 -4.56
N ILE A 5 -3.56 5.96 -5.73
CA ILE A 5 -3.68 6.96 -6.78
C ILE A 5 -4.24 6.29 -8.04
N GLY A 6 -5.44 6.72 -8.47
CA GLY A 6 -6.07 6.31 -9.72
C GLY A 6 -6.25 4.80 -9.92
N THR A 7 -6.15 4.02 -8.85
CA THR A 7 -6.22 2.56 -8.88
C THR A 7 -7.57 2.07 -8.35
N ASN A 8 -8.06 0.97 -8.89
CA ASN A 8 -9.31 0.36 -8.44
C ASN A 8 -9.14 -0.28 -7.05
N HIS A 9 -10.20 -0.28 -6.26
CA HIS A 9 -10.20 -0.95 -4.97
C HIS A 9 -9.97 -2.47 -5.14
N ASN A 10 -9.01 -3.02 -4.41
CA ASN A 10 -8.77 -4.46 -4.34
C ASN A 10 -9.05 -4.97 -2.90
N PRO A 11 -10.09 -5.80 -2.70
CA PRO A 11 -10.42 -6.35 -1.37
C PRO A 11 -9.28 -7.15 -0.73
N LYS A 12 -8.36 -7.71 -1.52
CA LYS A 12 -7.22 -8.48 -1.00
C LYS A 12 -6.29 -7.65 -0.12
N TRP A 13 -6.28 -6.32 -0.25
CA TRP A 13 -5.50 -5.45 0.63
C TRP A 13 -5.92 -5.54 2.10
N LEU A 14 -7.17 -5.93 2.39
CA LEU A 14 -7.66 -6.15 3.75
C LEU A 14 -7.06 -7.41 4.39
N ASN A 15 -6.52 -8.34 3.59
CA ASN A 15 -5.91 -9.58 4.06
C ASN A 15 -4.46 -9.41 4.49
N ILE A 16 -3.92 -8.18 4.43
CA ILE A 16 -2.52 -7.91 4.78
C ILE A 16 -2.47 -7.57 6.28
N PRO A 17 -1.83 -8.41 7.12
CA PRO A 17 -1.71 -8.15 8.55
C PRO A 17 -1.14 -6.75 8.83
N PHE A 18 -1.63 -6.10 9.88
CA PHE A 18 -1.17 -4.77 10.30
C PHE A 18 -1.37 -3.66 9.25
N ALA A 19 -2.10 -3.95 8.17
CA ALA A 19 -2.54 -2.98 7.19
C ALA A 19 -3.92 -2.42 7.57
N GLN A 20 -4.08 -1.11 7.43
CA GLN A 20 -5.36 -0.42 7.58
C GLN A 20 -5.67 0.30 6.27
N LEU A 21 -6.70 -0.17 5.58
CA LEU A 21 -7.19 0.46 4.36
C LEU A 21 -8.18 1.57 4.71
N HIS A 22 -7.89 2.78 4.22
CA HIS A 22 -8.80 3.91 4.24
C HIS A 22 -9.19 4.23 2.80
N TRP A 23 -10.42 3.87 2.43
CA TRP A 23 -11.00 4.14 1.12
C TRP A 23 -11.89 5.39 1.16
N TYR A 24 -11.75 6.30 0.20
CA TYR A 24 -12.46 7.58 0.23
C TYR A 24 -13.82 7.58 -0.47
N GLY A 25 -14.22 6.47 -1.11
CA GLY A 25 -15.46 6.41 -1.88
C GLY A 25 -15.50 7.37 -3.09
N LYS A 26 -14.33 7.83 -3.55
CA LYS A 26 -14.20 8.72 -4.71
C LYS A 26 -14.22 7.88 -5.99
N GLU A 27 -14.80 8.44 -7.05
CA GLU A 27 -14.65 7.91 -8.40
C GLU A 27 -13.17 7.81 -8.78
N VAL A 28 -12.79 6.65 -9.33
CA VAL A 28 -11.41 6.33 -9.73
C VAL A 28 -11.09 7.05 -11.03
N ARG A 29 -10.06 7.91 -11.00
CA ARG A 29 -9.55 8.66 -12.16
C ARG A 29 -8.02 8.71 -12.08
N ALA A 30 -7.34 8.72 -13.23
CA ALA A 30 -5.88 8.82 -13.29
C ALA A 30 -5.37 10.01 -12.45
N GLY A 31 -4.31 9.79 -11.67
CA GLY A 31 -3.72 10.81 -10.80
C GLY A 31 -4.54 11.21 -9.56
N ARG A 32 -5.77 10.71 -9.38
CA ARG A 32 -6.62 11.07 -8.23
C ARG A 32 -6.33 10.19 -7.03
N LYS A 33 -6.11 10.79 -5.86
CA LYS A 33 -6.02 10.06 -4.59
C LYS A 33 -7.39 9.53 -4.16
N VAL A 34 -7.55 8.21 -4.19
CA VAL A 34 -8.79 7.47 -3.90
C VAL A 34 -8.78 6.79 -2.53
N GLY A 35 -7.61 6.69 -1.90
CA GLY A 35 -7.48 6.15 -0.54
C GLY A 35 -6.02 6.08 -0.09
N HIS A 36 -5.77 5.34 0.97
CA HIS A 36 -4.42 4.98 1.41
C HIS A 36 -4.43 3.70 2.25
N ILE A 37 -3.28 3.05 2.34
CA ILE A 37 -3.03 1.91 3.23
C ILE A 37 -1.96 2.33 4.25
N ASN A 38 -2.29 2.24 5.54
CA ASN A 38 -1.31 2.39 6.62
C ASN A 38 -0.78 1.03 7.04
N LEU A 39 0.52 0.93 7.26
CA LEU A 39 1.18 -0.24 7.86
C LEU A 39 1.84 0.23 9.14
N SER A 40 1.55 -0.43 10.27
CA SER A 40 2.11 -0.07 11.57
C SER A 40 2.36 -1.29 12.44
N HIS A 41 3.57 -1.43 12.95
CA HIS A 41 4.03 -2.54 13.76
C HIS A 41 5.37 -2.14 14.41
N PRO A 42 5.64 -2.50 15.67
CA PRO A 42 6.89 -2.12 16.35
C PRO A 42 8.15 -2.74 15.72
N ASN A 43 8.01 -3.93 15.13
CA ASN A 43 9.10 -4.60 14.42
C ASN A 43 9.14 -4.18 12.94
N ARG A 44 10.23 -3.51 12.53
CA ARG A 44 10.47 -3.09 11.14
C ARG A 44 10.51 -4.26 10.14
N ALA A 45 11.03 -5.42 10.53
CA ALA A 45 11.07 -6.59 9.66
C ALA A 45 9.66 -7.06 9.26
N VAL A 46 8.69 -6.94 10.18
CA VAL A 46 7.28 -7.24 9.90
C VAL A 46 6.70 -6.24 8.91
N ILE A 47 7.03 -4.94 9.03
CA ILE A 47 6.61 -3.92 8.05
C ILE A 47 7.16 -4.23 6.66
N ILE A 48 8.46 -4.53 6.56
CA ILE A 48 9.10 -4.91 5.29
C ILE A 48 8.39 -6.13 4.69
N GLN A 49 8.11 -7.16 5.48
CA GLN A 49 7.38 -8.33 5.02
C GLN A 49 5.99 -7.97 4.45
N GLN A 50 5.27 -7.03 5.06
CA GLN A 50 3.95 -6.62 4.54
C GLN A 50 4.06 -5.73 3.30
N LEU A 51 5.11 -4.90 3.20
CA LEU A 51 5.40 -4.14 1.97
C LEU A 51 5.70 -5.07 0.79
N GLU A 52 6.45 -6.15 1.01
CA GLU A 52 6.70 -7.17 -0.02
C GLU A 52 5.42 -7.93 -0.41
N LYS A 53 4.48 -8.17 0.52
CA LYS A 53 3.16 -8.72 0.16
C LYS A 53 2.31 -7.72 -0.64
N LEU A 54 2.32 -6.44 -0.27
CA LEU A 54 1.63 -5.40 -1.03
C LEU A 54 2.16 -5.31 -2.47
N ARG A 55 3.43 -5.65 -2.67
CA ARG A 55 4.10 -5.65 -3.98
C ARG A 55 3.40 -6.50 -5.03
N THR A 56 2.81 -7.62 -4.65
CA THR A 56 2.09 -8.51 -5.56
C THR A 56 0.63 -8.08 -5.79
N GLU A 57 0.12 -7.18 -4.96
CA GLU A 57 -1.29 -6.75 -4.96
C GLU A 57 -1.51 -5.32 -5.48
N LEU A 58 -0.42 -4.57 -5.70
CA LEU A 58 -0.43 -3.21 -6.22
C LEU A 58 0.13 -3.16 -7.65
N PRO A 59 -0.40 -2.26 -8.52
CA PRO A 59 0.11 -2.07 -9.88
C PRO A 59 1.60 -1.70 -9.95
N GLU A 60 2.17 -1.79 -11.16
CA GLU A 60 3.58 -1.49 -11.44
C GLU A 60 4.01 -0.07 -11.01
N ASP A 61 3.12 0.91 -11.13
CA ASP A 61 3.39 2.31 -10.74
C ASP A 61 3.79 2.48 -9.26
N TYR A 62 3.45 1.51 -8.40
CA TYR A 62 3.74 1.56 -6.96
C TYR A 62 5.10 0.96 -6.60
N GLN A 63 5.72 0.20 -7.51
CA GLN A 63 6.87 -0.64 -7.23
C GLN A 63 8.10 0.19 -6.83
N SER A 64 8.32 1.32 -7.49
CA SER A 64 9.41 2.25 -7.15
C SER A 64 9.27 2.81 -5.73
N GLY A 65 8.06 3.20 -5.33
CA GLY A 65 7.78 3.71 -3.98
C GLY A 65 7.89 2.62 -2.91
N LEU A 66 7.45 1.40 -3.20
CA LEU A 66 7.61 0.25 -2.30
C LEU A 66 9.08 -0.11 -2.11
N ASN A 67 9.86 -0.18 -3.19
CA ASN A 67 11.30 -0.44 -3.13
C ASN A 67 12.02 0.59 -2.29
N TRP A 68 11.76 1.89 -2.54
CA TRP A 68 12.32 2.97 -1.74
C TRP A 68 11.96 2.83 -0.26
N ALA A 69 10.71 2.52 0.07
CA ALA A 69 10.29 2.36 1.46
C ALA A 69 10.97 1.17 2.15
N ILE A 70 11.09 0.04 1.45
CA ILE A 70 11.79 -1.16 1.95
C ILE A 70 13.27 -0.87 2.18
N GLU A 71 13.94 -0.19 1.25
CA GLU A 71 15.35 0.21 1.38
C GLU A 71 15.61 1.12 2.57
N LYS A 72 14.67 2.02 2.90
CA LYS A 72 14.79 2.92 4.06
C LYS A 72 14.53 2.26 5.41
N LEU A 73 13.89 1.09 5.41
CA LEU A 73 13.54 0.35 6.62
C LEU A 73 14.56 -0.73 6.99
N LYS A 74 15.44 -1.09 6.05
CA LYS A 74 16.62 -1.94 6.29
C LYS A 74 17.64 -1.18 7.14
#